data_AF-A0A1H7K4M1-F1
#
_entry.id   AF-A0A1H7K4M1-F1
#
_cell.length_a   1.000
_cell.length_b   1.000
_cell.length_c   1.000
_cell.angle_alpha   90.00
_cell.angle_beta   90.00
_cell.angle_gamma   90.00
#
_symmetry.space_group_name_H-M   'P 1'
#
loop_
_entity.id
_entity.type
_entity.pdbx_description
1 polymer ?
#
loop_
_entity_poly.entity_id
_entity_poly.type
_entity_poly.pdbx_seq_one_letter_code
_entity_poly.pdbx_strand_id
1 'polypeptide(L)'
;MLALAATFVGFSAFKAASRHQAESGWYTITVDPLDPDNQEHQQIEAFEGTAPPTGNCSTLNNQDPCQAELDLTNFNSSTPIDELTVAEAIAAGASSSVQYARRNQ
;
A
#
# COMPACT_ATOMS: atom_id res chain seq x y z
N MET A 1 58.02 10.74 4.51
CA MET A 1 56.62 11.21 4.54
C MET A 1 56.00 10.95 3.17
N LEU A 2 55.24 9.86 3.03
CA LEU A 2 54.33 9.68 1.90
C LEU A 2 53.02 9.15 2.49
N ALA A 3 52.10 10.07 2.77
CA ALA A 3 50.71 9.75 3.07
C ALA A 3 50.00 9.56 1.73
N LEU A 4 49.72 8.31 1.35
CA LEU A 4 48.75 8.04 0.29
C LEU A 4 47.41 7.78 0.99
N ALA A 5 46.59 8.80 1.02
CA ALA A 5 45.25 8.76 1.58
C ALA A 5 44.45 7.65 0.89
N ALA A 6 44.06 6.63 1.66
CA ALA A 6 42.99 5.74 1.27
C ALA A 6 41.71 6.58 1.19
N THR A 7 41.38 7.07 0.00
CA THR A 7 40.03 7.55 -0.31
C THR A 7 39.12 6.35 -0.25
N PHE A 8 38.64 6.04 0.96
CA PHE A 8 37.38 5.36 1.15
C PHE A 8 36.35 6.22 0.44
N VAL A 9 36.03 5.86 -0.81
CA VAL A 9 34.83 6.36 -1.46
C VAL A 9 33.69 5.68 -0.72
N GLY A 10 33.35 6.27 0.43
CA GLY A 10 32.15 5.99 1.17
C GLY A 10 31.00 6.45 0.30
N PHE A 11 30.63 5.61 -0.67
CA PHE A 11 29.25 5.59 -1.12
C PHE A 11 28.44 5.12 0.07
N SER A 12 28.03 6.07 0.92
CA SER A 12 26.89 5.93 1.81
C SER A 12 25.65 5.77 0.93
N ALA A 13 25.52 4.63 0.25
CA ALA A 13 24.32 4.22 -0.47
C ALA A 13 23.23 3.72 0.50
N PHE A 14 23.35 4.02 1.79
CA PHE A 14 22.36 3.68 2.81
C PHE A 14 21.42 4.85 3.05
N LYS A 15 20.61 5.21 2.05
CA LYS A 15 19.34 5.95 2.24
C LYS A 15 18.25 5.56 1.23
N ALA A 16 18.36 4.39 0.58
CA ALA A 16 17.29 3.86 -0.28
C ALA A 16 16.58 2.63 0.34
N ALA A 17 16.87 2.27 1.60
CA ALA A 17 16.39 1.03 2.22
C ALA A 17 15.29 1.23 3.28
N SER A 18 14.59 2.37 3.30
CA SER A 18 13.62 2.64 4.40
C SER A 18 12.36 3.40 3.97
N ARG A 19 12.06 3.49 2.67
CA ARG A 19 10.72 3.90 2.24
C ARG A 19 9.92 2.64 1.91
N HIS A 20 9.10 2.24 2.86
CA HIS A 20 7.92 1.38 2.70
C HIS A 20 8.26 -0.03 2.24
N GLN A 21 8.66 -0.91 3.17
CA GLN A 21 8.36 -2.33 2.96
C GLN A 21 6.84 -2.40 2.98
N ALA A 22 6.24 -2.67 1.83
CA ALA A 22 4.81 -2.88 1.75
C ALA A 22 4.51 -4.12 2.61
N GLU A 23 3.61 -3.97 3.59
CA GLU A 23 3.28 -5.01 4.56
C GLU A 23 1.90 -5.57 4.26
N SER A 24 1.72 -6.89 4.34
CA SER A 24 0.38 -7.47 4.20
C SER A 24 -0.54 -6.96 5.31
N GLY A 25 -1.76 -6.58 4.95
CA GLY A 25 -2.79 -6.14 5.88
C GLY A 25 -3.80 -5.21 5.23
N TRP A 26 -4.40 -4.35 6.04
CA TRP A 26 -5.50 -3.48 5.65
C TRP A 26 -4.99 -2.14 5.19
N TYR A 27 -5.47 -1.73 4.03
CA TYR A 27 -5.18 -0.45 3.43
C TYR A 27 -6.47 0.34 3.21
N THR A 28 -6.43 1.63 3.49
CA THR A 28 -7.48 2.55 3.08
C THR A 28 -7.43 2.70 1.56
N ILE A 29 -8.60 2.63 0.92
CA ILE A 29 -8.78 2.82 -0.50
C ILE A 29 -9.76 3.95 -0.77
N THR A 30 -9.44 4.75 -1.79
CA THR A 30 -10.38 5.70 -2.38
C THR A 30 -11.10 5.00 -3.53
N VAL A 31 -12.43 5.07 -3.55
CA VAL A 31 -13.29 4.41 -4.54
C VAL A 31 -14.02 5.44 -5.40
N ASP A 32 -14.27 5.10 -6.66
CA ASP A 32 -15.20 5.87 -7.50
C ASP A 32 -16.63 5.64 -6.98
N PRO A 33 -17.37 6.67 -6.55
CA PRO A 33 -18.74 6.52 -6.06
C PRO A 33 -19.72 6.01 -7.13
N LEU A 34 -19.38 6.09 -8.42
CA LEU A 34 -20.20 5.60 -9.53
C LEU A 34 -19.92 4.12 -9.84
N ASP A 35 -18.75 3.61 -9.47
CA ASP A 35 -18.31 2.24 -9.72
C ASP A 35 -17.41 1.72 -8.57
N PRO A 36 -17.96 1.60 -7.35
CA PRO A 36 -17.17 1.37 -6.15
C PRO A 36 -16.53 -0.02 -6.08
N ASP A 37 -17.00 -0.96 -6.90
CA ASP A 37 -16.51 -2.34 -6.96
C ASP A 37 -15.38 -2.54 -7.99
N ASN A 38 -15.08 -1.52 -8.80
CA ASN A 38 -14.09 -1.60 -9.87
C ASN A 38 -12.67 -1.33 -9.36
N GLN A 39 -11.87 -2.39 -9.26
CA GLN A 39 -10.51 -2.38 -8.72
C GLN A 39 -9.54 -1.48 -9.50
N GLU A 40 -9.81 -1.19 -10.77
CA GLU A 40 -9.01 -0.24 -11.57
C GLU A 40 -9.22 1.21 -11.14
N HIS A 41 -10.35 1.49 -10.47
CA HIS A 41 -10.68 2.81 -9.94
C HIS A 41 -10.49 2.90 -8.42
N GLN A 42 -9.98 1.85 -7.78
CA GLN A 42 -9.70 1.80 -6.35
C GLN A 42 -8.24 2.16 -6.09
N GLN A 43 -7.98 3.38 -5.65
CA GLN A 43 -6.63 3.85 -5.32
C GLN A 43 -6.25 3.40 -3.90
N ILE A 44 -5.07 2.79 -3.72
CA ILE A 44 -4.52 2.47 -2.40
C ILE A 44 -3.93 3.75 -1.80
N GLU A 45 -4.20 4.01 -0.52
CA GLU A 45 -3.67 5.19 0.17
C GLU A 45 -2.76 4.82 1.35
N ALA A 46 -3.33 4.44 2.48
CA ALA A 46 -2.58 4.30 3.73
C ALA A 46 -2.71 2.90 4.31
N PHE A 47 -1.61 2.37 4.86
CA PHE A 47 -1.65 1.16 5.67
C PHE A 47 -2.29 1.44 7.03
N GLU A 48 -3.31 0.66 7.38
CA GLU A 48 -4.11 0.82 8.59
C GLU A 48 -3.73 -0.18 9.67
N GLY A 49 -3.10 -1.29 9.29
CA GLY A 49 -2.65 -2.36 10.19
C GLY A 49 -3.09 -3.75 9.73
N THR A 50 -2.80 -4.75 10.53
CA THR A 50 -3.16 -6.16 10.24
C THR A 50 -4.49 -6.59 10.87
N ALA A 51 -5.02 -5.78 11.79
CA ALA A 51 -6.29 -6.07 12.46
C ALA A 51 -7.46 -5.75 11.52
N PRO A 52 -8.46 -6.65 11.42
CA PRO A 52 -9.60 -6.40 10.56
C PRO A 52 -10.40 -5.18 11.04
N PRO A 53 -10.80 -4.28 10.13
CA PRO A 53 -11.73 -3.21 10.43
C PRO A 53 -13.09 -3.74 10.90
N THR A 54 -13.87 -2.84 11.51
CA THR A 54 -15.13 -3.16 12.16
C THR A 54 -16.27 -2.42 11.46
N GLY A 55 -17.11 -3.15 10.72
CA GLY A 55 -18.26 -2.60 10.01
C GLY A 55 -18.26 -2.99 8.53
N ASN A 56 -19.34 -2.70 7.82
CA ASN A 56 -19.39 -2.86 6.36
C ASN A 56 -19.26 -1.48 5.69
N CYS A 57 -18.40 -1.34 4.67
CA CYS A 57 -18.46 -0.18 3.77
C CYS A 57 -19.76 -0.34 2.98
N SER A 58 -20.82 0.30 3.47
CA SER A 58 -22.05 0.40 2.70
C SER A 58 -21.80 1.47 1.65
N THR A 59 -21.79 1.08 0.38
CA THR A 59 -21.76 1.98 -0.79
C THR A 59 -22.90 3.02 -0.78
N LEU A 60 -23.83 2.94 0.18
CA LEU A 60 -24.88 3.93 0.43
C LEU A 60 -24.38 5.20 1.16
N ASN A 61 -23.22 5.17 1.83
CA ASN A 61 -22.63 6.33 2.49
C ASN A 61 -21.19 6.56 2.01
N ASN A 62 -21.05 7.24 0.87
CA ASN A 62 -19.78 7.67 0.25
C ASN A 62 -18.97 8.70 1.08
N GLN A 63 -19.30 8.87 2.36
CA GLN A 63 -18.65 9.83 3.27
C GLN A 63 -17.48 9.21 4.03
N ASP A 64 -17.43 7.87 4.14
CA ASP A 64 -16.39 7.16 4.91
C ASP A 64 -15.42 6.41 3.97
N PRO A 65 -14.10 6.43 4.23
CA PRO A 65 -13.12 5.72 3.42
C PRO A 65 -13.30 4.20 3.52
N CYS A 66 -13.31 3.50 2.39
CA CYS A 66 -13.33 2.04 2.37
C CYS A 66 -11.92 1.48 2.60
N GLN A 67 -11.83 0.19 2.94
CA GLN A 67 -10.56 -0.50 3.15
C GLN A 67 -10.52 -1.79 2.32
N ALA A 68 -9.31 -2.20 1.95
CA ALA A 68 -9.04 -3.47 1.29
C ALA A 68 -7.93 -4.20 2.04
N GLU A 69 -8.09 -5.52 2.20
CA GLU A 69 -7.03 -6.37 2.70
C GLU A 69 -6.14 -6.76 1.52
N LEU A 70 -4.86 -6.44 1.61
CA LEU A 70 -3.84 -6.76 0.62
C LEU A 70 -2.85 -7.72 1.25
N ASP A 71 -2.75 -8.93 0.68
CA ASP A 71 -1.65 -9.84 0.96
C ASP A 71 -0.52 -9.61 -0.03
N LEU A 72 0.60 -9.12 0.49
CA LEU A 72 1.78 -8.72 -0.24
C LEU A 72 2.90 -9.76 -0.16
N THR A 73 2.61 -10.98 0.30
CA THR A 73 3.59 -12.07 0.39
C THR A 73 4.32 -12.32 -0.94
N ASN A 74 3.63 -12.16 -2.07
CA ASN A 74 4.19 -12.32 -3.41
C ASN A 74 4.31 -11.00 -4.19
N PHE A 75 4.07 -9.86 -3.53
CA PHE A 75 4.12 -8.56 -4.19
C PHE A 75 5.56 -8.21 -4.59
N ASN A 76 5.73 -7.84 -5.85
CA ASN A 76 7.01 -7.42 -6.40
C ASN A 76 6.81 -6.24 -7.36
N SER A 77 6.96 -5.04 -6.82
CA SER A 77 6.91 -3.80 -7.61
C SER A 77 8.05 -2.86 -7.21
N SER A 78 8.53 -2.09 -8.18
CA SER A 78 9.40 -0.93 -7.94
C SER A 78 8.61 0.32 -7.54
N THR A 79 7.31 0.33 -7.79
CA THR A 79 6.40 1.42 -7.46
C THR A 79 5.88 1.23 -6.02
N PRO A 80 5.89 2.27 -5.17
CA PRO A 80 5.29 2.22 -3.84
C PRO A 80 3.83 1.79 -3.89
N ILE A 81 3.38 1.01 -2.91
CA ILE A 81 2.03 0.43 -2.94
C ILE A 81 0.92 1.49 -2.84
N ASP A 82 1.18 2.59 -2.14
CA ASP A 82 0.31 3.76 -2.00
C ASP A 82 0.21 4.61 -3.28
N GLU A 83 1.02 4.31 -4.30
CA GLU A 83 0.93 4.90 -5.63
C GLU A 83 0.21 3.97 -6.63
N LEU A 84 -0.26 2.80 -6.19
CA LEU A 84 -0.93 1.80 -7.04
C LEU A 84 -2.43 1.75 -6.80
N THR A 85 -3.17 1.40 -7.85
CA THR A 85 -4.53 0.90 -7.71
C THR A 85 -4.53 -0.54 -7.19
N VAL A 86 -5.68 -0.99 -6.68
CA VAL A 86 -5.86 -2.39 -6.26
C VAL A 86 -5.58 -3.34 -7.43
N ALA A 87 -6.04 -3.01 -8.64
CA ALA A 87 -5.76 -3.82 -9.83
C ALA A 87 -4.27 -3.91 -10.17
N GLU A 88 -3.52 -2.80 -10.08
CA GLU A 88 -2.08 -2.79 -10.33
C GLU A 88 -1.29 -3.54 -9.25
N ALA A 89 -1.72 -3.44 -7.99
CA ALA A 89 -1.13 -4.22 -6.90
C ALA A 89 -1.33 -5.73 -7.13
N ILE A 90 -2.52 -6.15 -7.59
CA ILE A 90 -2.79 -7.55 -7.96
C ILE A 90 -1.92 -7.98 -9.14
N ALA A 91 -1.79 -7.14 -10.17
CA ALA A 91 -0.92 -7.41 -11.31
C ALA A 91 0.57 -7.54 -10.90
N ALA A 92 0.98 -6.84 -9.84
CA ALA A 92 2.29 -6.94 -9.22
C ALA A 92 2.43 -8.12 -8.24
N GLY A 93 1.41 -8.96 -8.08
CA GLY A 93 1.46 -10.19 -7.29
C GLY A 93 0.80 -10.11 -5.90
N ALA A 94 0.14 -9.01 -5.56
CA ALA A 94 -0.70 -8.95 -4.37
C ALA A 94 -1.95 -9.84 -4.55
N SER A 95 -2.46 -10.40 -3.46
CA SER A 95 -3.82 -10.93 -3.42
C SER A 95 -4.70 -9.95 -2.66
N SER A 96 -5.88 -9.61 -3.20
CA SER A 96 -6.81 -8.72 -2.51
C SER A 96 -8.08 -9.45 -2.11
N SER A 97 -8.46 -9.35 -0.85
CA SER A 97 -9.85 -9.50 -0.40
C SER A 97 -10.38 -8.08 -0.20
N VAL A 98 -11.09 -7.54 -1.19
CA VAL A 98 -11.78 -6.26 -1.00
C VAL A 98 -12.84 -6.50 0.07
N GLN A 99 -12.54 -6.06 1.28
CA GLN A 99 -13.40 -6.19 2.44
C GLN A 99 -13.75 -4.78 2.89
N TYR A 100 -14.85 -4.31 2.33
CA TYR A 100 -15.54 -3.08 2.69
C TYR A 100 -15.74 -2.98 4.20
N ALA A 101 -14.95 -2.19 4.92
CA ALA A 101 -15.13 -2.06 6.37
C ALA A 101 -14.64 -0.74 6.97
N ARG A 102 -15.31 -0.31 8.05
CA ARG A 102 -15.06 0.97 8.73
C ARG A 102 -13.93 0.84 9.74
N ARG A 103 -13.15 1.91 9.94
CA ARG A 103 -12.50 2.13 11.23
C ARG A 103 -13.54 2.82 12.12
N ASN A 104 -13.93 2.20 13.24
CA ASN A 104 -14.73 2.88 14.25
C ASN A 104 -13.99 4.16 14.66
N GLN A 105 -14.66 5.31 14.54
CA GLN A 105 -14.29 6.51 15.29
C GLN A 105 -14.48 6.26 16.79
#